data_AF-B1VFH0-F1
#
_entry.id   AF-B1VFH0-F1
#
_cell.length_a   1.000
_cell.length_b   1.000
_cell.length_c   1.000
_cell.angle_alpha   90.00
_cell.angle_beta   90.00
_cell.angle_gamma   90.00
#
_symmetry.space_group_name_H-M   'P 1'
#
loop_
_entity.id
_entity.type
_entity.pdbx_description
1 polymer ?
#
loop_
_entity_poly.entity_id
_entity_poly.type
_entity_poly.pdbx_seq_one_letter_code
_entity_poly.pdbx_strand_id
1 'polypeptide(L)'
;MLSGFKEFLMRGNVVELAVAVVVGSAFTAIVTAFTDKIVNPLIAALGGSPEFGLGFHIREGNPATFVDFGAVITAAINFLIVAAVVYFILIMPMNKLAEMNARRKGISTEEAAATETELLAEIRDLLQQQNGVSTKKVDPSVVNDDDPTGRHAE
;
A
#
# COMPACT_ATOMS: atom_id res chain seq x y z
N MET A 1 9.42 -0.95 31.29
CA MET A 1 9.84 -1.63 30.05
C MET A 1 8.67 -2.37 29.41
N LEU A 2 8.06 -3.38 30.06
CA LEU A 2 6.90 -4.11 29.51
C LEU A 2 5.67 -3.22 29.22
N SER A 3 5.37 -2.23 30.06
CA SER A 3 4.23 -1.32 29.83
C SER A 3 4.41 -0.45 28.58
N GLY A 4 5.62 0.11 28.37
CA GLY A 4 5.94 0.90 27.18
C GLY A 4 6.01 0.06 25.90
N PHE A 5 6.39 -1.22 26.01
CA PHE A 5 6.32 -2.17 24.90
C PHE A 5 4.86 -2.51 24.53
N LYS A 6 4.00 -2.71 25.53
CA LYS A 6 2.55 -2.89 25.29
C LYS A 6 1.94 -1.65 24.62
N GLU A 7 2.24 -0.43 25.08
CA GLU A 7 1.77 0.81 24.45
C GLU A 7 2.29 1.01 23.01
N PHE A 8 3.48 0.48 22.69
CA PHE A 8 3.99 0.45 21.33
C PHE A 8 3.22 -0.53 20.44
N LEU A 9 2.91 -1.73 20.94
CA LEU A 9 2.09 -2.71 20.22
C LEU A 9 0.63 -2.24 20.07
N MET A 10 0.07 -1.57 21.07
CA MET A 10 -1.30 -1.03 21.02
C MET A 10 -1.47 0.12 20.01
N ARG A 11 -0.39 0.58 19.37
CA ARG A 11 -0.41 1.64 18.35
C ARG A 11 -1.04 1.21 17.01
N GLY A 12 -1.61 0.00 16.94
CA GLY A 12 -2.40 -0.54 15.81
C GLY A 12 -1.54 -0.91 14.59
N ASN A 13 -0.87 0.09 14.02
CA ASN A 13 -0.01 -0.02 12.84
C ASN A 13 1.08 -1.11 12.98
N VAL A 14 1.65 -1.29 14.17
CA VAL A 14 2.71 -2.29 14.39
C VAL A 14 2.16 -3.72 14.32
N VAL A 15 0.97 -3.95 14.87
CA VAL A 15 0.35 -5.28 14.90
C VAL A 15 -0.11 -5.68 13.50
N GLU A 16 -0.71 -4.75 12.75
CA GLU A 16 -1.11 -4.99 11.36
C GLU A 16 0.08 -5.33 10.47
N LEU A 17 1.17 -4.56 10.57
CA LEU A 17 2.40 -4.85 9.83
C LEU A 17 3.03 -6.18 10.25
N ALA A 18 3.04 -6.50 11.54
CA ALA A 18 3.57 -7.77 12.03
C ALA A 18 2.76 -8.96 11.49
N VAL A 19 1.43 -8.88 11.50
CA VAL A 19 0.56 -9.91 10.94
C VAL A 19 0.79 -10.06 9.44
N ALA A 20 0.90 -8.96 8.70
CA ALA A 20 1.16 -8.99 7.26
C ALA A 20 2.47 -9.73 6.93
N VAL A 21 3.55 -9.47 7.66
CA VAL A 21 4.86 -10.13 7.45
C VAL A 21 4.79 -11.63 7.80
N VAL A 22 4.14 -11.99 8.91
CA VAL A 22 4.02 -13.39 9.33
C VAL A 22 3.19 -14.20 8.34
N VAL A 23 2.04 -13.66 7.92
CA VAL A 23 1.16 -14.34 6.95
C VAL A 23 1.83 -14.42 5.58
N GLY A 24 2.47 -13.35 5.12
CA GLY A 24 3.19 -13.33 3.83
C GLY A 24 4.33 -14.34 3.77
N SER A 25 5.12 -14.45 4.84
CA SER A 25 6.23 -15.42 4.91
C SER A 25 5.72 -16.88 4.97
N ALA A 26 4.67 -17.14 5.76
CA ALA A 26 4.06 -18.47 5.83
C ALA A 26 3.48 -18.91 4.49
N PHE A 27 2.79 -18.00 3.79
CA PHE A 27 2.23 -18.30 2.47
C PHE A 27 3.32 -18.57 1.43
N THR A 28 4.38 -17.75 1.42
CA THR A 28 5.54 -17.95 0.53
C THR A 28 6.18 -19.32 0.78
N ALA A 29 6.32 -19.74 2.03
CA ALA A 29 6.86 -21.05 2.37
C ALA A 29 6.02 -22.21 1.81
N ILE A 30 4.69 -22.09 1.83
CA ILE A 30 3.79 -23.10 1.24
C ILE A 30 3.98 -23.20 -0.27
N VAL A 31 4.02 -22.06 -0.97
CA VAL A 31 4.19 -22.07 -2.42
C VAL A 31 5.56 -22.58 -2.81
N THR A 32 6.62 -22.14 -2.12
CA THR A 32 7.98 -22.67 -2.35
C THR A 32 8.03 -24.17 -2.11
N ALA A 33 7.42 -24.68 -1.03
CA ALA A 33 7.37 -26.12 -0.78
C ALA A 33 6.62 -26.88 -1.89
N PHE A 34 5.53 -26.32 -2.41
CA PHE A 34 4.83 -26.91 -3.56
C PHE A 34 5.71 -26.94 -4.81
N THR A 35 6.34 -25.82 -5.15
CA THR A 35 7.23 -25.75 -6.31
C THR A 35 8.41 -26.71 -6.16
N ASP A 36 9.08 -26.70 -5.02
CA ASP A 36 10.25 -27.55 -4.78
C ASP A 36 9.94 -29.05 -4.78
N LYS A 37 8.77 -29.44 -4.27
CA LYS A 37 8.41 -30.86 -4.11
C LYS A 37 7.62 -31.43 -5.28
N ILE A 38 6.94 -30.59 -6.06
CA ILE A 38 6.07 -31.04 -7.16
C ILE A 38 6.59 -30.55 -8.51
N VAL A 39 6.90 -29.26 -8.63
CA VAL A 39 7.27 -28.65 -9.91
C VAL A 39 8.71 -28.94 -10.28
N ASN A 40 9.67 -28.81 -9.35
CA ASN A 40 11.09 -29.06 -9.63
C ASN A 40 11.34 -30.50 -10.10
N PRO A 41 10.76 -31.56 -9.48
CA PRO A 41 10.93 -32.92 -9.97
C PRO A 41 10.34 -33.13 -11.37
N LEU A 42 9.24 -32.46 -11.71
CA LEU A 42 8.64 -32.53 -13.05
C LEU A 42 9.52 -31.84 -14.10
N ILE A 43 10.09 -30.68 -13.76
CA ILE A 43 11.05 -29.99 -14.63
C ILE A 43 12.32 -30.83 -14.79
N ALA A 44 12.85 -31.39 -13.71
CA ALA A 44 14.04 -32.24 -13.74
C ALA A 44 13.82 -33.51 -14.57
N ALA A 45 12.61 -34.08 -14.52
CA ALA A 45 12.24 -35.22 -15.36
C ALA A 45 12.19 -34.87 -16.86
N LEU A 46 11.80 -33.65 -17.22
CA LEU A 46 11.77 -33.16 -18.61
C LEU A 46 13.13 -32.64 -19.10
N GLY A 47 13.96 -32.13 -18.20
CA GLY A 47 15.24 -31.49 -18.48
C GLY A 47 16.43 -32.44 -18.62
N GLY A 48 16.26 -33.73 -18.29
CA GLY A 48 17.31 -34.74 -18.41
C GLY A 48 18.36 -34.68 -17.30
N SER A 49 18.30 -35.64 -16.39
CA SER A 49 19.21 -35.97 -15.26
C SER A 49 19.66 -34.85 -14.30
N PRO A 50 19.78 -35.16 -12.98
CA PRO A 50 19.94 -34.16 -11.93
C PRO A 50 21.29 -33.43 -11.90
N GLU A 51 22.27 -33.85 -12.70
CA GLU A 51 23.65 -33.36 -12.60
C GLU A 51 24.13 -32.57 -13.83
N PHE A 52 23.37 -32.55 -14.94
CA PHE A 52 23.77 -31.88 -16.18
C PHE A 52 22.64 -31.13 -16.89
N GLY A 53 21.64 -30.65 -16.15
CA GLY A 53 20.57 -29.83 -16.71
C GLY A 53 21.04 -28.39 -16.95
N LEU A 54 21.68 -28.14 -18.09
CA LEU A 54 22.03 -26.79 -18.60
C LEU A 54 23.14 -26.03 -17.85
N GLY A 55 23.89 -26.68 -16.96
CA GLY A 55 24.97 -26.02 -16.25
C GLY A 55 26.34 -26.18 -16.89
N PHE A 56 27.19 -25.14 -16.81
CA PHE A 56 28.59 -25.21 -17.23
C PHE A 56 29.53 -24.74 -16.13
N HIS A 57 30.72 -25.36 -16.04
CA HIS A 57 31.77 -24.87 -15.16
C HIS A 57 32.55 -23.74 -15.83
N ILE A 58 32.65 -22.59 -15.17
CA ILE A 58 33.52 -21.50 -15.63
C ILE A 58 35.00 -21.90 -15.51
N ARG A 59 35.34 -22.76 -14.54
CA ARG A 59 36.68 -23.33 -14.37
C ARG A 59 36.59 -24.83 -14.10
N GLU A 60 37.18 -25.64 -14.97
CA GLU A 60 37.19 -27.10 -14.78
C GLU A 60 37.82 -27.48 -13.42
N GLY A 61 37.14 -28.36 -12.68
CA GLY A 61 37.59 -28.87 -11.39
C GLY A 61 37.26 -28.00 -10.16
N ASN A 62 36.61 -26.83 -10.33
CA ASN A 62 36.12 -26.06 -9.18
C ASN A 62 34.58 -26.14 -9.07
N PRO A 63 34.05 -26.88 -8.06
CA PRO A 63 32.60 -26.99 -7.86
C PRO A 63 31.93 -25.64 -7.56
N ALA A 64 32.65 -24.65 -7.01
CA ALA A 64 32.13 -23.32 -6.77
C ALA A 64 31.94 -22.46 -8.04
N THR A 65 32.38 -22.95 -9.21
CA THR A 65 32.25 -22.25 -10.50
C THR A 65 31.21 -22.88 -11.42
N PHE A 66 30.38 -23.79 -10.90
CA PHE A 66 29.25 -24.35 -11.63
C PHE A 66 28.14 -23.30 -11.76
N VAL A 67 27.81 -22.95 -13.01
CA VAL A 67 26.66 -22.08 -13.32
C VAL A 67 25.48 -22.98 -13.60
N ASP A 68 24.47 -22.97 -12.73
CA ASP A 68 23.26 -23.78 -12.88
C ASP A 68 22.12 -22.97 -13.53
N PHE A 69 21.97 -23.08 -14.85
CA PHE A 69 20.85 -22.45 -15.55
C PHE A 69 19.49 -23.10 -15.23
N GLY A 70 19.49 -24.39 -14.87
CA GLY A 70 18.29 -25.10 -14.46
C GLY A 70 17.68 -24.50 -13.19
N ALA A 71 18.52 -24.15 -12.22
CA ALA A 71 18.09 -23.45 -11.00
C ALA A 71 17.46 -22.08 -11.30
N VAL A 72 17.99 -21.34 -12.28
CA VAL A 72 17.43 -20.02 -12.66
C VAL A 72 16.04 -20.17 -13.30
N ILE A 73 15.87 -21.13 -14.22
CA ILE A 73 14.58 -21.41 -14.85
C ILE A 73 13.56 -21.86 -13.80
N THR A 74 14.00 -22.72 -12.89
CA THR A 74 13.19 -23.20 -11.78
C THR A 74 12.73 -22.06 -10.87
N ALA A 75 13.64 -21.14 -10.50
CA ALA A 75 13.31 -19.95 -9.72
C ALA A 75 12.32 -19.02 -10.45
N ALA A 76 12.47 -18.85 -11.76
CA ALA A 76 11.54 -18.06 -12.56
C ALA A 76 10.13 -18.67 -12.62
N ILE A 77 10.04 -20.00 -12.75
CA ILE A 77 8.76 -20.73 -12.70
C ILE A 77 8.14 -20.61 -11.30
N ASN A 78 8.94 -20.78 -10.23
CA ASN A 78 8.46 -20.57 -8.86
C ASN A 78 7.85 -19.18 -8.68
N PHE A 79 8.56 -18.14 -9.13
CA PHE A 79 8.09 -16.76 -9.05
C PHE A 79 6.76 -16.57 -9.79
N LEU A 80 6.62 -17.12 -11.01
CA LEU A 80 5.38 -17.06 -11.77
C LEU A 80 4.22 -17.77 -11.06
N ILE A 81 4.46 -18.93 -10.44
CA ILE A 81 3.44 -19.64 -9.67
C ILE A 81 3.01 -18.83 -8.46
N VAL A 82 3.94 -18.32 -7.65
CA VAL A 82 3.63 -17.45 -6.49
C VAL A 82 2.82 -16.24 -6.94
N ALA A 83 3.26 -15.55 -7.99
CA ALA A 83 2.57 -14.38 -8.52
C ALA A 83 1.16 -14.72 -9.00
N ALA A 84 0.99 -15.83 -9.71
CA ALA A 84 -0.31 -16.29 -10.18
C ALA A 84 -1.25 -16.61 -9.01
N VAL A 85 -0.80 -17.34 -8.00
CA VAL A 85 -1.64 -17.68 -6.84
C VAL A 85 -2.02 -16.42 -6.05
N VAL A 86 -1.07 -15.51 -5.80
CA VAL A 86 -1.35 -14.23 -5.12
C VAL A 86 -2.36 -13.41 -5.93
N TYR A 87 -2.19 -13.34 -7.25
CA TYR A 87 -3.11 -12.61 -8.11
C TYR A 87 -4.52 -13.22 -8.10
N PHE A 88 -4.65 -14.53 -8.26
CA PHE A 88 -5.96 -15.19 -8.30
C PHE A 88 -6.67 -15.24 -6.94
N ILE A 89 -5.95 -15.42 -5.82
CA ILE A 89 -6.55 -15.57 -4.48
C ILE A 89 -6.76 -14.22 -3.78
N LEU A 90 -5.88 -13.23 -3.98
CA LEU A 90 -5.99 -11.95 -3.28
C LEU A 90 -6.46 -10.83 -4.22
N ILE A 91 -5.75 -10.61 -5.32
CA ILE A 91 -5.98 -9.43 -6.17
C ILE A 91 -7.31 -9.54 -6.93
N MET A 92 -7.58 -10.68 -7.58
CA MET A 92 -8.79 -10.90 -8.37
C MET A 92 -10.09 -10.74 -7.54
N PRO A 93 -10.25 -11.37 -6.35
CA PRO A 93 -11.46 -11.18 -5.56
C PRO A 93 -11.54 -9.78 -4.95
N MET A 94 -10.41 -9.17 -4.57
CA MET A 94 -10.41 -7.76 -4.12
C MET A 94 -10.89 -6.82 -5.23
N ASN A 95 -10.40 -6.98 -6.46
CA ASN A 95 -10.86 -6.21 -7.61
C ASN A 95 -12.33 -6.49 -7.92
N LYS A 96 -12.77 -7.74 -7.88
CA LYS A 96 -14.17 -8.12 -8.12
C LYS A 96 -15.13 -7.56 -7.06
N LEU A 97 -14.72 -7.56 -5.79
CA LEU A 97 -15.49 -6.96 -4.70
C LEU A 97 -15.52 -5.43 -4.81
N ALA A 98 -14.40 -4.81 -5.18
CA ALA A 98 -14.35 -3.38 -5.45
C ALA A 98 -15.30 -3.00 -6.60
N GLU A 99 -15.29 -3.75 -7.70
CA GLU A 99 -16.21 -3.56 -8.82
C GLU A 99 -17.68 -3.79 -8.43
N MET A 100 -17.98 -4.80 -7.60
CA MET A 100 -19.33 -5.02 -7.10
C MET A 100 -19.82 -3.90 -6.19
N ASN A 101 -18.95 -3.37 -5.34
CA ASN A 101 -19.27 -2.24 -4.46
C ASN A 101 -19.45 -0.94 -5.26
N ALA A 102 -18.63 -0.72 -6.29
CA ALA A 102 -18.76 0.38 -7.23
C ALA A 102 -20.10 0.31 -8.00
N ARG A 103 -20.47 -0.87 -8.52
CA ARG A 103 -21.76 -1.10 -9.19
C ARG A 103 -22.96 -0.93 -8.27
N ARG A 104 -22.86 -1.31 -6.98
CA ARG A 104 -23.94 -1.12 -5.99
C ARG A 104 -24.15 0.34 -5.61
N LYS A 105 -23.10 1.18 -5.68
CA LYS A 105 -23.18 2.61 -5.41
C LYS A 105 -23.41 3.45 -6.67
N GLY A 106 -23.34 2.85 -7.87
CA GLY A 106 -23.47 3.55 -9.15
C GLY A 106 -22.30 4.48 -9.47
N ILE A 107 -21.16 4.28 -8.79
CA ILE A 107 -20.00 5.17 -8.81
C ILE A 107 -18.74 4.30 -8.95
N SER A 108 -17.94 4.49 -10.00
CA SER A 108 -16.63 3.88 -10.19
C SER A 108 -15.70 4.19 -9.01
N THR A 109 -14.70 3.35 -8.71
CA THR A 109 -13.70 3.63 -7.67
C THR A 109 -12.96 4.96 -7.92
N GLU A 110 -12.76 5.30 -9.19
CA GLU A 110 -12.23 6.60 -9.64
C GLU A 110 -13.22 7.74 -9.39
N GLU A 111 -14.50 7.52 -9.65
CA GLU A 111 -15.56 8.50 -9.40
C GLU A 111 -15.82 8.69 -7.91
N ALA A 112 -15.63 7.68 -7.07
CA ALA A 112 -15.82 7.76 -5.63
C ALA A 112 -14.70 8.58 -4.97
N ALA A 113 -13.45 8.37 -5.43
CA ALA A 113 -12.32 9.21 -5.05
C ALA A 113 -12.50 10.64 -5.58
N ALA A 114 -13.00 10.81 -6.82
CA ALA A 114 -13.34 12.12 -7.37
C ALA A 114 -14.42 12.82 -6.53
N THR A 115 -15.48 12.11 -6.12
CA THR A 115 -16.58 12.66 -5.30
C THR A 115 -16.08 13.12 -3.94
N GLU A 116 -15.18 12.38 -3.29
CA GLU A 116 -14.54 12.82 -2.04
C GLU A 116 -13.71 14.09 -2.24
N THR A 117 -12.93 14.17 -3.32
CA THR A 117 -12.16 15.38 -3.63
C THR A 117 -13.03 16.58 -3.99
N GLU A 118 -14.16 16.35 -4.67
CA GLU A 118 -15.16 17.37 -5.00
C GLU A 118 -15.86 17.90 -3.74
N LEU A 119 -16.29 17.01 -2.84
CA LEU A 119 -16.87 17.38 -1.55
C LEU A 119 -15.87 18.18 -0.70
N LEU A 120 -14.59 17.79 -0.69
CA LEU A 120 -13.55 18.53 0.02
C LEU A 120 -13.29 19.90 -0.61
N ALA A 121 -13.37 20.03 -1.93
CA ALA A 121 -13.27 21.31 -2.62
C ALA A 121 -14.46 22.22 -2.26
N GLU A 122 -15.67 21.69 -2.26
CA GLU A 122 -16.88 22.41 -1.90
C GLU A 122 -16.85 22.87 -0.42
N ILE A 123 -16.43 21.99 0.51
CA ILE A 123 -16.23 22.34 1.93
C ILE A 123 -15.16 23.44 2.09
N ARG A 124 -14.04 23.37 1.35
CA ARG A 124 -13.00 24.41 1.37
C ARG A 124 -13.57 25.75 0.92
N ASP A 125 -14.34 25.75 -0.16
CA ASP A 125 -14.88 26.97 -0.75
C ASP A 125 -15.96 27.58 0.18
N LEU A 126 -16.79 26.74 0.82
CA LEU A 126 -17.74 27.16 1.86
C LEU A 126 -17.04 27.74 3.10
N LEU A 127 -15.93 27.13 3.55
CA LEU A 127 -15.14 27.65 4.67
C LEU A 127 -14.44 28.97 4.33
N GLN A 128 -13.96 29.14 3.09
CA GLN A 128 -13.40 30.41 2.63
C GLN A 128 -14.45 31.52 2.58
N GLN A 129 -15.67 31.22 2.10
CA GLN A 129 -16.77 32.17 2.14
C GLN A 129 -17.13 32.56 3.58
N GLN A 130 -17.18 31.60 4.51
CA GLN A 130 -17.48 31.86 5.91
C GLN A 130 -16.38 32.70 6.60
N ASN A 131 -15.10 32.44 6.30
CA ASN A 131 -13.98 33.22 6.84
C ASN A 131 -13.82 34.61 6.17
N GLY A 132 -14.18 34.76 4.90
CA GLY A 132 -14.17 36.04 4.18
C GLY A 132 -15.25 37.02 4.63
N VAL A 133 -16.33 36.53 5.24
CA VAL A 133 -17.39 37.39 5.82
C VAL A 133 -17.01 37.93 7.20
N SER A 134 -16.24 37.20 8.01
CA SER A 134 -15.79 37.64 9.33
C SER A 134 -14.81 38.83 9.30
N THR A 135 -14.17 39.13 8.17
CA THR A 135 -13.21 40.25 8.04
C THR A 135 -13.84 41.55 7.51
N LYS A 136 -15.10 41.54 7.05
CA LYS A 136 -15.74 42.70 6.40
C LYS A 136 -16.54 43.62 7.33
N LYS A 137 -16.47 43.43 8.66
CA LYS A 137 -17.22 44.27 9.62
C LYS A 137 -16.35 44.83 10.73
N VAL A 138 -15.30 45.56 10.36
CA VAL A 138 -14.82 46.69 11.16
C VAL A 138 -14.85 47.88 10.22
N ASP A 139 -15.98 48.59 10.23
CA ASP A 139 -16.17 49.82 9.48
C ASP A 139 -15.36 50.93 10.17
N PRO A 140 -14.31 51.48 9.54
CA PRO A 140 -13.51 52.56 10.13
C PRO A 140 -14.23 53.92 10.08
N SER A 141 -15.42 54.01 9.48
CA SER A 141 -16.11 55.30 9.26
C SER A 141 -16.93 55.79 10.44
N VAL A 142 -16.89 55.10 11.60
CA VAL A 142 -17.29 55.68 12.89
C VAL A 142 -16.05 56.29 13.56
N VAL A 143 -15.45 57.28 12.91
CA VAL A 143 -14.62 58.27 13.61
C VAL A 143 -15.61 59.16 14.36
N ASN A 144 -15.64 59.04 15.69
CA ASN A 144 -16.42 59.92 16.55
C ASN A 144 -15.91 61.36 16.41
N ASP A 145 -16.67 62.21 15.74
CA ASP A 145 -16.53 63.67 15.76
C ASP A 145 -17.25 64.31 16.97
N ASP A 146 -17.29 63.61 18.11
CA ASP A 146 -17.75 64.19 19.37
C ASP A 146 -16.55 64.36 20.28
N ASP A 147 -15.85 65.48 20.10
CA ASP A 147 -14.95 66.08 21.08
C ASP A 147 -15.78 66.97 22.03
N PRO A 148 -15.97 66.60 23.31
CA PRO A 148 -16.50 67.48 24.32
C PRO A 148 -15.36 67.91 25.25
N THR A 149 -14.26 68.47 24.74
CA THR A 149 -13.32 69.26 25.55
C THR A 149 -13.93 70.62 25.90
N GLY A 150 -15.03 70.55 26.66
CA GLY A 150 -15.65 71.66 27.37
C GLY A 150 -15.68 71.39 28.87
N ARG A 151 -14.53 71.55 29.56
CA ARG A 151 -14.43 71.88 31.01
C ARG A 151 -13.10 72.62 31.22
N HIS A 152 -13.08 73.95 31.38
CA HIS A 152 -13.29 74.69 32.64
C HIS A 152 -12.52 74.02 33.80
N ALA A 153 -11.36 74.53 34.20
CA ALA A 153 -11.21 75.60 35.20
C ALA A 153 -11.82 75.20 36.56
N GLU A 154 -10.99 74.67 37.47
CA GLU A 154 -10.76 75.10 38.86
C GLU A 154 -9.75 74.18 39.55
#